data_AF-A0A0G3M3X8-F1
#
_entry.id   AF-A0A0G3M3X8-F1
#
_cell.length_a   1.000
_cell.length_b   1.000
_cell.length_c   1.000
_cell.angle_alpha   90.00
_cell.angle_beta   90.00
_cell.angle_gamma   90.00
#
_symmetry.space_group_name_H-M   'P 1'
#
loop_
_entity.id
_entity.type
_entity.pdbx_description
1 polymer ?
#
loop_
_entity_poly.entity_id
_entity_poly.type
_entity_poly.pdbx_seq_one_letter_code
_entity_poly.pdbx_strand_id
1 'polypeptide(L)'
;MGRHTSIYMFNKEKAAANLYEDLQHRTYHAGTFKKFIEDRNKEFNTYNMSFSSILEIIKTDANLLTPDDLFEITLFLSNHIYNLSKQEDWNTSMKQIESLYNHYGIIELFKLPTKTVCTAYMFQYGNYTEYFPLDEIKGDDGGANILSEDFLRFNDYVILVMKRIIESKLNDNDDQLTDEEEKIIEAIKIENKDNSHLFEVVENELNFLIDMASNDNDGPYSQTIYYANVFLSKAIEMKLKIDIEKNSRIVIVDSY
;
A
#
# COMPACT_ATOMS: atom_id res chain seq x y z
N MET A 1 15.19 6.83 -11.00
CA MET A 1 14.20 5.96 -10.36
C MET A 1 13.19 6.87 -9.69
N GLY A 2 11.91 6.49 -9.70
CA GLY A 2 10.83 7.33 -9.19
C GLY A 2 10.12 6.63 -8.04
N ARG A 3 9.51 7.41 -7.15
CA ARG A 3 8.75 6.88 -6.02
C ARG A 3 7.67 5.93 -6.50
N HIS A 4 7.57 4.78 -5.85
CA HIS A 4 6.56 3.78 -6.07
C HIS A 4 5.98 3.32 -4.74
N THR A 5 4.66 3.40 -4.60
CA THR A 5 3.95 2.97 -3.39
C THR A 5 2.94 1.88 -3.76
N SER A 6 2.97 0.78 -3.02
CA SER A 6 2.00 -0.30 -3.12
C SER A 6 1.65 -0.84 -1.74
N ILE A 7 0.39 -1.26 -1.57
CA ILE A 7 -0.19 -1.69 -0.31
C ILE A 7 -0.56 -3.16 -0.43
N TYR A 8 -0.16 -3.97 0.55
CA TYR A 8 -0.30 -5.42 0.53
C TYR A 8 -0.88 -5.96 1.83
N MET A 9 -1.50 -7.13 1.73
CA MET A 9 -1.78 -8.01 2.86
C MET A 9 -1.42 -9.45 2.49
N PHE A 10 -1.36 -10.34 3.47
CA PHE A 10 -0.97 -11.74 3.25
C PHE A 10 -2.07 -12.73 3.62
N ASN A 11 -2.11 -13.82 2.86
CA ASN A 11 -2.63 -15.10 3.32
C ASN A 11 -1.45 -15.91 3.87
N LYS A 12 -1.31 -15.95 5.20
CA LYS A 12 -0.14 -16.56 5.86
C LYS A 12 -0.01 -18.05 5.57
N GLU A 13 -1.11 -18.78 5.44
CA GLU A 13 -1.08 -20.22 5.18
C GLU A 13 -0.52 -20.52 3.78
N LYS A 14 -0.97 -19.77 2.76
CA LYS A 14 -0.42 -19.86 1.40
C LYS A 14 1.03 -19.40 1.34
N ALA A 15 1.39 -18.35 2.07
CA ALA A 15 2.76 -17.86 2.11
C ALA A 15 3.71 -18.91 2.73
N ALA A 16 3.34 -19.49 3.87
CA ALA A 16 4.13 -20.54 4.51
C ALA A 16 4.21 -21.82 3.68
N ALA A 17 3.15 -22.19 2.94
CA ALA A 17 3.14 -23.41 2.13
C ALA A 17 3.82 -23.25 0.76
N ASN A 18 3.68 -22.09 0.12
CA ASN A 18 4.12 -21.88 -1.26
C ASN A 18 5.30 -20.92 -1.34
N LEU A 19 5.19 -19.70 -0.78
CA LEU A 19 6.24 -18.68 -0.89
C LEU A 19 7.53 -19.13 -0.20
N TYR A 20 7.44 -19.67 1.00
CA TYR A 20 8.59 -20.19 1.74
C TYR A 20 9.34 -21.28 0.95
N GLU A 21 8.63 -22.32 0.50
CA GLU A 21 9.20 -23.44 -0.25
C GLU A 21 9.89 -22.97 -1.53
N ASP A 22 9.22 -22.10 -2.29
CA ASP A 22 9.73 -21.60 -3.55
C ASP A 22 10.92 -20.66 -3.37
N LEU A 23 10.91 -19.76 -2.38
CA LEU A 23 12.07 -18.90 -2.09
C LEU A 23 13.26 -19.71 -1.55
N GLN A 24 13.00 -20.81 -0.83
CA GLN A 24 14.05 -21.67 -0.28
C GLN A 24 14.75 -22.52 -1.36
N HIS A 25 13.96 -23.09 -2.28
CA HIS A 25 14.43 -24.19 -3.12
C HIS A 25 14.44 -23.90 -4.62
N ARG A 26 13.56 -23.01 -5.09
CA ARG A 26 13.35 -22.84 -6.53
C ARG A 26 14.48 -22.02 -7.14
N THR A 27 14.99 -22.51 -8.27
CA THR A 27 15.88 -21.73 -9.13
C THR A 27 15.04 -21.07 -10.21
N TYR A 28 15.03 -19.75 -10.19
CA TYR A 28 14.34 -18.92 -11.16
C TYR A 28 15.30 -18.49 -12.27
N HIS A 29 14.78 -17.87 -13.34
CA HIS A 29 15.65 -17.30 -14.39
C HIS A 29 16.65 -16.26 -13.84
N ALA A 30 16.28 -15.53 -12.80
CA ALA A 30 17.15 -14.57 -12.11
C ALA A 30 18.16 -15.24 -11.15
N GLY A 31 18.09 -16.56 -10.95
CA GLY A 31 18.84 -17.30 -9.94
C GLY A 31 17.98 -17.70 -8.76
N THR A 32 18.60 -17.97 -7.61
CA THR A 32 17.90 -18.24 -6.35
C THR A 32 17.70 -16.95 -5.58
N PHE A 33 16.66 -16.90 -4.73
CA PHE A 33 16.42 -15.73 -3.88
C PHE A 33 17.60 -15.47 -2.93
N LYS A 34 18.22 -16.52 -2.40
CA LYS A 34 19.44 -16.41 -1.59
C LYS A 34 20.55 -15.66 -2.31
N LYS A 35 20.85 -16.04 -3.56
CA LYS A 35 21.91 -15.39 -4.34
C LYS A 35 21.55 -13.93 -4.64
N PHE A 36 20.28 -13.67 -4.94
CA PHE A 36 19.78 -12.32 -5.15
C PHE A 36 20.04 -11.41 -3.93
N ILE A 37 19.67 -11.85 -2.72
CA ILE A 37 19.96 -11.10 -1.48
C ILE A 37 21.46 -10.94 -1.23
N GLU A 38 22.26 -11.99 -1.43
CA GLU A 38 23.73 -11.91 -1.29
C GLU A 38 24.36 -10.90 -2.25
N ASP A 39 23.85 -10.79 -3.48
CA ASP A 39 24.35 -9.85 -4.48
C ASP A 39 23.90 -8.42 -4.16
N ARG A 40 22.66 -8.22 -3.71
CA ARG A 40 22.14 -6.92 -3.21
C ARG A 40 22.97 -6.39 -2.04
N ASN A 41 23.24 -7.22 -1.03
CA ASN A 41 24.06 -6.82 0.13
C ASN A 41 25.52 -6.44 -0.26
N LYS A 42 26.08 -7.03 -1.33
CA LYS A 42 27.42 -6.65 -1.82
C LYS A 42 27.41 -5.33 -2.58
N GLU A 43 26.32 -5.06 -3.31
CA GLU A 43 26.17 -3.85 -4.10
C GLU A 43 25.94 -2.63 -3.20
N PHE A 44 25.18 -2.79 -2.11
CA PHE A 44 24.81 -1.73 -1.19
C PHE A 44 25.40 -1.99 0.20
N ASN A 45 26.53 -1.37 0.53
CA ASN A 45 27.27 -1.56 1.79
C ASN A 45 26.48 -1.19 3.07
N THR A 46 25.34 -0.51 2.95
CA THR A 46 24.44 -0.15 4.06
C THR A 46 23.26 -1.12 4.19
N TYR A 47 23.12 -2.05 3.25
CA TYR A 47 22.03 -3.00 3.16
C TYR A 47 22.38 -4.26 3.96
N ASN A 48 21.61 -4.56 5.01
CA ASN A 48 21.89 -5.69 5.91
C ASN A 48 20.69 -6.64 6.00
N MET A 49 20.25 -7.13 4.84
CA MET A 49 19.10 -8.02 4.75
C MET A 49 19.53 -9.48 4.85
N SER A 50 18.78 -10.28 5.61
CA SER A 50 19.11 -11.68 5.90
C SER A 50 18.11 -12.62 5.24
N PHE A 51 18.57 -13.36 4.22
CA PHE A 51 17.77 -14.41 3.55
C PHE A 51 17.16 -15.40 4.56
N SER A 52 17.94 -15.87 5.54
CA SER A 52 17.43 -16.80 6.55
C SER A 52 16.38 -16.18 7.46
N SER A 53 16.51 -14.89 7.79
CA SER A 53 15.53 -14.19 8.62
C SER A 53 14.20 -14.02 7.87
N ILE A 54 14.26 -13.62 6.59
CA ILE A 54 13.08 -13.51 5.73
C ILE A 54 12.35 -14.85 5.64
N LEU A 55 13.07 -15.94 5.36
CA LEU A 55 12.44 -17.26 5.26
C LEU A 55 11.78 -17.69 6.56
N GLU A 56 12.42 -17.46 7.71
CA GLU A 56 11.84 -17.82 9.01
C GLU A 56 10.57 -17.02 9.31
N ILE A 57 10.55 -15.73 8.94
CA ILE A 57 9.35 -14.89 9.05
C ILE A 57 8.24 -15.45 8.16
N ILE A 58 8.49 -15.73 6.88
CA ILE A 58 7.46 -16.25 5.95
C ILE A 58 6.89 -17.58 6.45
N LYS A 59 7.76 -18.46 6.95
CA LYS A 59 7.37 -19.77 7.49
C LYS A 59 6.49 -19.65 8.73
N THR A 60 6.79 -18.67 9.59
CA THR A 60 6.13 -18.51 10.89
C THR A 60 4.87 -17.67 10.76
N ASP A 61 5.01 -16.44 10.24
CA ASP A 61 3.91 -15.53 9.95
C ASP A 61 4.37 -14.43 8.97
N ALA A 62 3.99 -14.55 7.70
CA ALA A 62 4.34 -13.58 6.66
C ALA A 62 3.78 -12.17 6.93
N ASN A 63 2.77 -12.01 7.81
CA ASN A 63 2.27 -10.68 8.19
C ASN A 63 3.31 -9.86 8.97
N LEU A 64 4.39 -10.48 9.46
CA LEU A 64 5.48 -9.80 10.18
C LEU A 64 6.63 -9.35 9.29
N LEU A 65 6.55 -9.56 7.96
CA LEU A 65 7.57 -9.07 7.03
C LEU A 65 7.68 -7.55 7.13
N THR A 66 8.91 -7.05 7.19
CA THR A 66 9.13 -5.61 7.07
C THR A 66 8.78 -5.14 5.65
N PRO A 67 8.50 -3.85 5.44
CA PRO A 67 8.32 -3.29 4.11
C PRO A 67 9.51 -3.58 3.18
N ASP A 68 10.73 -3.55 3.72
CA ASP A 68 11.95 -3.80 2.95
C ASP A 68 12.06 -5.28 2.55
N ASP A 69 11.75 -6.21 3.45
CA ASP A 69 11.71 -7.64 3.11
C ASP A 69 10.72 -7.89 1.96
N LEU A 70 9.54 -7.27 2.02
CA LEU A 70 8.52 -7.40 0.97
C LEU A 70 8.96 -6.75 -0.34
N PHE A 71 9.64 -5.59 -0.27
CA PHE A 71 10.20 -4.94 -1.46
C PHE A 71 11.16 -5.87 -2.20
N GLU A 72 12.10 -6.51 -1.51
CA GLU A 72 13.06 -7.41 -2.18
C GLU A 72 12.41 -8.69 -2.70
N ILE A 73 11.43 -9.24 -1.98
CA ILE A 73 10.65 -10.39 -2.48
C ILE A 73 9.93 -10.00 -3.78
N THR A 74 9.18 -8.90 -3.78
CA THR A 74 8.40 -8.47 -4.95
C THR A 74 9.29 -8.07 -6.12
N LEU A 75 10.45 -7.44 -5.85
CA LEU A 75 11.46 -7.11 -6.85
C LEU A 75 12.06 -8.39 -7.47
N PHE A 76 12.42 -9.38 -6.66
CA PHE A 76 12.93 -10.66 -7.13
C PHE A 76 11.93 -11.39 -8.04
N LEU A 77 10.67 -11.47 -7.60
CA LEU A 77 9.60 -12.12 -8.37
C LEU A 77 9.31 -11.38 -9.68
N SER A 78 9.29 -10.05 -9.65
CA SER A 78 9.11 -9.22 -10.85
C SER A 78 10.25 -9.41 -11.85
N ASN A 79 11.50 -9.50 -11.38
CA ASN A 79 12.66 -9.80 -12.22
C ASN A 79 12.58 -11.19 -12.86
N HIS A 80 12.02 -12.17 -12.15
CA HIS A 80 11.78 -13.49 -12.74
C HIS A 80 10.79 -13.42 -13.91
N ILE A 81 9.64 -12.77 -13.70
CA ILE A 81 8.59 -12.68 -14.71
C ILE A 81 9.06 -11.85 -15.91
N TYR A 82 9.71 -10.70 -15.68
CA TYR A 82 10.25 -9.88 -16.76
C TYR A 82 11.23 -10.66 -17.66
N ASN A 83 12.01 -11.56 -17.08
CA ASN A 83 12.92 -12.42 -17.85
C ASN A 83 12.21 -13.53 -18.63
N LEU A 84 11.07 -14.03 -18.12
CA LEU A 84 10.20 -14.96 -18.85
C LEU A 84 9.44 -14.26 -19.99
N SER A 85 9.01 -13.02 -19.76
CA SER A 85 8.10 -12.27 -20.62
C SER A 85 8.81 -11.37 -21.65
N LYS A 86 10.11 -11.57 -21.91
CA LYS A 86 10.89 -10.82 -22.93
C LYS A 86 10.30 -10.82 -24.35
N GLN A 87 9.20 -11.53 -24.59
CA GLN A 87 8.45 -11.59 -25.85
C GLN A 87 6.92 -11.41 -25.71
N GLU A 88 6.40 -11.10 -24.52
CA GLU A 88 4.96 -10.97 -24.27
C GLU A 88 4.53 -9.51 -24.05
N ASP A 89 3.25 -9.21 -24.27
CA ASP A 89 2.70 -7.88 -24.02
C ASP A 89 2.56 -7.57 -22.51
N TRP A 90 2.46 -6.28 -22.17
CA TRP A 90 2.41 -5.80 -20.80
C TRP A 90 1.25 -6.38 -19.98
N ASN A 91 0.06 -6.55 -20.58
CA ASN A 91 -1.11 -7.04 -19.86
C ASN A 91 -0.96 -8.52 -19.49
N THR A 92 -0.34 -9.30 -20.37
CA THR A 92 -0.01 -10.71 -20.10
C THR A 92 0.98 -10.83 -18.95
N SER A 93 2.03 -9.99 -18.94
CA SER A 93 3.01 -9.95 -17.84
C SER A 93 2.37 -9.59 -16.49
N MET A 94 1.47 -8.60 -16.46
CA MET A 94 0.75 -8.20 -15.24
C MET A 94 -0.13 -9.32 -14.69
N LYS A 95 -0.87 -10.03 -15.54
CA LYS A 95 -1.68 -11.19 -15.12
C LYS A 95 -0.83 -12.34 -14.56
N GLN A 96 0.38 -12.53 -15.09
CA GLN A 96 1.32 -13.52 -14.55
C GLN A 96 1.82 -13.11 -13.16
N ILE A 97 2.12 -11.82 -12.94
CA ILE A 97 2.50 -11.29 -11.62
C ILE A 97 1.36 -11.51 -10.63
N GLU A 98 0.14 -11.12 -10.99
CA GLU A 98 -1.04 -11.31 -10.14
C GLU A 98 -1.27 -12.78 -9.80
N SER A 99 -1.17 -13.68 -10.78
CA SER A 99 -1.31 -15.13 -10.57
C SER A 99 -0.23 -15.67 -9.61
N LEU A 100 1.01 -15.22 -9.79
CA LEU A 100 2.15 -15.61 -8.96
C LEU A 100 1.97 -15.13 -7.52
N TYR A 101 1.58 -13.87 -7.33
CA TYR A 101 1.30 -13.30 -6.02
C TYR A 101 0.17 -14.06 -5.32
N ASN A 102 -0.91 -14.35 -6.04
CA ASN A 102 -2.06 -15.05 -5.50
C ASN A 102 -1.76 -16.53 -5.15
N HIS A 103 -0.83 -17.17 -5.87
CA HIS A 103 -0.26 -18.47 -5.51
C HIS A 103 0.55 -18.39 -4.21
N TYR A 104 1.39 -17.36 -4.07
CA TYR A 104 2.21 -17.12 -2.89
C TYR A 104 1.47 -16.52 -1.69
N GLY A 105 0.18 -16.20 -1.84
CA GLY A 105 -0.57 -15.57 -0.77
C GLY A 105 -0.20 -14.09 -0.54
N ILE A 106 0.47 -13.45 -1.50
CA ILE A 106 0.68 -12.00 -1.53
C ILE A 106 -0.54 -11.38 -2.19
N ILE A 107 -1.21 -10.45 -1.50
CA ILE A 107 -2.44 -9.83 -2.00
C ILE A 107 -2.19 -8.33 -2.11
N GLU A 108 -2.05 -7.84 -3.34
CA GLU A 108 -2.01 -6.39 -3.61
C GLU A 108 -3.41 -5.80 -3.39
N LEU A 109 -3.45 -4.77 -2.55
CA LEU A 109 -4.66 -4.03 -2.20
C LEU A 109 -4.78 -2.78 -3.05
N PHE A 110 -3.67 -2.05 -3.20
CA PHE A 110 -3.63 -0.85 -4.02
C PHE A 110 -2.21 -0.57 -4.51
N LYS A 111 -2.07 -0.19 -5.78
CA LYS A 111 -0.83 0.22 -6.40
C LYS A 111 -0.98 1.62 -6.98
N LEU A 112 -0.15 2.55 -6.51
CA LEU A 112 -0.25 3.95 -6.88
C LEU A 112 0.45 4.20 -8.24
N PRO A 113 -0.19 4.96 -9.16
CA PRO A 113 0.18 4.96 -10.58
C PRO A 113 1.39 5.85 -10.92
N THR A 114 1.63 6.93 -10.17
CA THR A 114 2.70 7.89 -10.47
C THR A 114 3.39 8.36 -9.19
N LYS A 115 4.63 8.87 -9.32
CA LYS A 115 5.41 9.41 -8.20
C LYS A 115 4.65 10.49 -7.42
N THR A 116 3.96 11.41 -8.10
CA THR A 116 3.26 12.50 -7.42
C THR A 116 2.03 11.99 -6.68
N VAL A 117 1.31 11.02 -7.26
CA VAL A 117 0.16 10.38 -6.60
C VAL A 117 0.61 9.54 -5.40
N CYS A 118 1.76 8.86 -5.50
CA CYS A 118 2.40 8.21 -4.35
C CYS A 118 2.65 9.21 -3.22
N THR A 119 3.23 10.38 -3.53
CA THR A 119 3.47 11.43 -2.54
C THR A 119 2.18 12.01 -1.97
N ALA A 120 1.15 12.20 -2.79
CA ALA A 120 -0.17 12.65 -2.32
C ALA A 120 -0.78 11.67 -1.30
N TYR A 121 -0.79 10.37 -1.62
CA TYR A 121 -1.32 9.35 -0.71
C TYR A 121 -0.51 9.23 0.58
N MET A 122 0.82 9.21 0.48
CA MET A 122 1.68 9.11 1.65
C MET A 122 1.71 10.39 2.49
N PHE A 123 1.37 11.55 1.91
CA PHE A 123 1.12 12.77 2.68
C PHE A 123 -0.12 12.62 3.56
N GLN A 124 -1.21 12.03 3.06
CA GLN A 124 -2.39 11.72 3.87
C GLN A 124 -2.06 10.74 5.01
N TYR A 125 -1.22 9.73 4.74
CA TYR A 125 -0.71 8.82 5.78
C TYR A 125 0.11 9.58 6.85
N GLY A 126 1.02 10.45 6.42
CA GLY A 126 1.83 11.29 7.31
C GLY A 126 0.96 12.20 8.20
N ASN A 127 -0.02 12.89 7.62
CA ASN A 127 -0.91 13.77 8.36
C ASN A 127 -1.75 12.99 9.37
N TYR A 128 -2.33 11.86 8.97
CA TYR A 128 -3.10 11.03 9.90
C TYR A 128 -2.26 10.56 11.09
N THR A 129 -1.05 10.08 10.83
CA THR A 129 -0.16 9.54 11.88
C THR A 129 0.41 10.59 12.83
N GLU A 130 0.37 11.88 12.46
CA GLU A 130 0.69 13.00 13.37
C GLU A 130 -0.34 13.13 14.50
N TYR A 131 -1.63 12.94 14.19
CA TYR A 131 -2.73 13.03 15.15
C TYR A 131 -3.05 11.68 15.82
N PHE A 132 -2.85 10.59 15.10
CA PHE A 132 -3.16 9.23 15.54
C PHE A 132 -1.92 8.33 15.41
N PRO A 133 -0.99 8.36 16.39
CA PRO A 133 0.22 7.55 16.36
C PRO A 133 -0.09 6.05 16.28
N LEU A 134 0.63 5.33 15.43
CA LEU A 134 0.42 3.91 15.15
C LEU A 134 1.58 3.03 15.65
N ASP A 135 1.29 1.77 15.96
CA ASP A 135 2.31 0.75 16.23
C ASP A 135 2.77 0.08 14.92
N GLU A 136 3.82 0.64 14.34
CA GLU A 136 4.33 0.28 13.01
C GLU A 136 5.74 -0.33 13.05
N ILE A 137 5.96 -1.33 12.20
CA ILE A 137 7.29 -1.82 11.85
C ILE A 137 7.73 -1.03 10.62
N LYS A 138 8.68 -0.11 10.79
CA LYS A 138 9.17 0.77 9.73
C LYS A 138 10.14 0.04 8.81
N GLY A 139 10.07 0.37 7.52
CA GLY A 139 11.16 0.12 6.56
C GLY A 139 12.10 1.33 6.46
N ASP A 140 13.26 1.11 5.88
CA ASP A 140 14.29 2.15 5.70
C ASP A 140 13.86 3.25 4.70
N ASP A 141 13.06 2.90 3.69
CA ASP A 141 12.65 3.81 2.61
C ASP A 141 11.27 4.47 2.83
N GLY A 142 10.74 4.44 4.06
CA GLY A 142 9.47 5.10 4.42
C GLY A 142 8.22 4.23 4.28
N GLY A 143 8.40 2.95 3.94
CA GLY A 143 7.35 1.94 4.07
C GLY A 143 6.98 1.67 5.54
N ALA A 144 5.80 1.11 5.76
CA ALA A 144 5.30 0.76 7.08
C ALA A 144 4.51 -0.55 7.05
N ASN A 145 4.71 -1.40 8.05
CA ASN A 145 3.85 -2.54 8.32
C ASN A 145 3.03 -2.22 9.59
N ILE A 146 1.70 -2.21 9.46
CA ILE A 146 0.74 -1.63 10.42
C ILE A 146 -0.31 -2.68 10.79
N LEU A 147 -0.84 -2.64 12.01
CA LEU A 147 -2.00 -3.45 12.37
C LEU A 147 -3.19 -3.14 11.45
N SER A 148 -3.91 -4.16 11.00
CA SER A 148 -5.02 -3.97 10.07
C SER A 148 -6.15 -3.11 10.64
N GLU A 149 -6.42 -3.20 11.94
CA GLU A 149 -7.40 -2.33 12.59
C GLU A 149 -7.01 -0.85 12.49
N ASP A 150 -5.75 -0.52 12.75
CA ASP A 150 -5.24 0.84 12.66
C ASP A 150 -5.20 1.34 11.21
N PHE A 151 -4.83 0.47 10.26
CA PHE A 151 -4.92 0.79 8.84
C PHE A 151 -6.36 1.03 8.39
N LEU A 152 -7.34 0.30 8.93
CA LEU A 152 -8.76 0.54 8.64
C LEU A 152 -9.26 1.87 9.20
N ARG A 153 -8.77 2.31 10.35
CA ARG A 153 -9.05 3.66 10.88
C ARG A 153 -8.42 4.76 10.01
N PHE A 154 -7.22 4.52 9.49
CA PHE A 154 -6.62 5.39 8.47
C PHE A 154 -7.46 5.40 7.17
N ASN A 155 -7.97 4.26 6.71
CA ASN A 155 -8.87 4.22 5.56
C ASN A 155 -10.14 5.03 5.80
N ASP A 156 -10.74 4.96 6.99
CA ASP A 156 -11.91 5.78 7.35
C ASP A 156 -11.59 7.27 7.27
N TYR A 157 -10.43 7.69 7.79
CA TYR A 157 -9.94 9.06 7.63
C TYR A 157 -9.82 9.47 6.15
N VAL A 158 -9.16 8.66 5.32
CA VAL A 158 -8.99 8.95 3.88
C VAL A 158 -10.35 9.07 3.20
N ILE A 159 -11.27 8.14 3.46
CA ILE A 159 -12.63 8.16 2.88
C ILE A 159 -13.35 9.47 3.25
N LEU A 160 -13.27 9.88 4.52
CA LEU A 160 -13.91 11.11 4.99
C LEU A 160 -13.27 12.35 4.35
N VAL A 161 -11.94 12.47 4.31
CA VAL A 161 -11.26 13.60 3.64
C VAL A 161 -11.63 13.66 2.16
N MET A 162 -11.54 12.55 1.43
CA MET A 162 -11.84 12.53 0.00
C MET A 162 -13.30 12.87 -0.29
N LYS A 163 -14.25 12.43 0.55
CA LYS A 163 -15.64 12.87 0.44
C LYS A 163 -15.75 14.39 0.57
N ARG A 164 -15.11 14.97 1.57
CA ARG A 164 -15.18 16.42 1.81
C ARG A 164 -14.59 17.21 0.64
N ILE A 165 -13.51 16.72 0.03
CA ILE A 165 -12.96 17.28 -1.21
C ILE A 165 -13.99 17.24 -2.35
N ILE A 166 -14.60 16.07 -2.59
CA ILE A 166 -15.61 15.91 -3.66
C ILE A 166 -16.82 16.83 -3.43
N GLU A 167 -17.34 16.89 -2.20
CA GLU A 167 -18.46 17.78 -1.82
C GLU A 167 -18.12 19.26 -2.00
N SER A 168 -16.86 19.64 -1.77
CA SER A 168 -16.38 21.02 -1.92
C SER A 168 -16.17 21.45 -3.37
N LYS A 169 -16.27 20.52 -4.35
CA LYS A 169 -16.16 20.79 -5.79
C LYS A 169 -14.88 21.56 -6.16
N LEU A 170 -13.76 21.16 -5.56
CA LEU A 170 -12.46 21.81 -5.76
C LEU A 170 -11.79 21.41 -7.08
N ASN A 171 -12.26 20.34 -7.73
CA ASN A 171 -11.86 19.98 -9.08
C ASN A 171 -13.02 20.23 -10.05
N ASP A 172 -12.69 20.42 -11.33
CA ASP A 172 -13.69 20.58 -12.40
C ASP A 172 -14.37 19.24 -12.78
N ASN A 173 -14.06 18.16 -12.06
CA ASN A 173 -14.66 16.86 -12.28
C ASN A 173 -16.05 16.81 -11.65
N ASP A 174 -17.05 16.36 -12.39
CA ASP A 174 -18.40 16.11 -11.87
C ASP A 174 -18.44 14.72 -11.19
N ASP A 175 -17.51 14.50 -10.25
CA ASP A 175 -17.38 13.25 -9.52
C ASP A 175 -18.60 13.07 -8.62
N GLN A 176 -19.42 12.05 -8.92
CA GLN A 176 -20.59 11.70 -8.12
C GLN A 176 -20.34 10.39 -7.40
N LEU A 177 -20.60 10.38 -6.10
CA LEU A 177 -20.58 9.17 -5.29
C LEU A 177 -21.79 8.30 -5.63
N THR A 178 -21.57 7.00 -5.67
CA THR A 178 -22.64 6.02 -5.82
C THR A 178 -23.44 5.89 -4.51
N ASP A 179 -24.69 5.44 -4.60
CA ASP A 179 -25.53 5.15 -3.43
C ASP A 179 -24.88 4.15 -2.44
N GLU A 180 -24.03 3.25 -2.96
CA GLU A 180 -23.32 2.27 -2.14
C GLU A 180 -22.16 2.91 -1.38
N GLU A 181 -21.35 3.75 -2.05
CA GLU A 181 -20.30 4.51 -1.41
C GLU A 181 -20.87 5.44 -0.33
N GLU A 182 -21.97 6.12 -0.62
CA GLU A 182 -22.66 6.98 0.35
C GLU A 182 -23.11 6.21 1.60
N LYS A 183 -23.66 5.00 1.43
CA LYS A 183 -24.06 4.15 2.57
C LYS A 183 -22.85 3.74 3.43
N ILE A 184 -21.74 3.39 2.80
CA ILE A 184 -20.51 2.99 3.50
C ILE A 184 -19.96 4.18 4.29
N ILE A 185 -19.95 5.37 3.69
CA ILE A 185 -19.51 6.59 4.34
C ILE A 185 -20.39 6.94 5.55
N GLU A 186 -21.71 6.85 5.42
CA GLU A 186 -22.61 7.10 6.56
C GLU A 186 -22.41 6.06 7.67
N ALA A 187 -22.13 4.80 7.33
CA ALA A 187 -21.74 3.80 8.33
C ALA A 187 -20.45 4.21 9.07
N ILE A 188 -19.42 4.67 8.34
CA ILE A 188 -18.16 5.17 8.92
C ILE A 188 -18.42 6.34 9.88
N LYS A 189 -19.27 7.30 9.49
CA LYS A 189 -19.65 8.42 10.37
C LYS A 189 -20.34 7.96 11.64
N ILE A 190 -21.20 6.95 11.55
CA ILE A 190 -21.89 6.37 12.72
C ILE A 190 -20.91 5.63 13.62
N GLU A 191 -20.00 4.84 13.05
CA GLU A 191 -18.93 4.12 13.76
C GLU A 191 -18.02 5.11 14.52
N ASN A 192 -17.73 6.26 13.92
CA ASN A 192 -16.84 7.27 14.46
C ASN A 192 -17.55 8.44 15.16
N LYS A 193 -18.86 8.35 15.42
CA LYS A 193 -19.68 9.49 15.92
C LYS A 193 -19.16 10.11 17.22
N ASP A 194 -18.49 9.33 18.06
CA ASP A 194 -17.96 9.75 19.35
C ASP A 194 -16.49 10.23 19.25
N ASN A 195 -15.87 10.14 18.07
CA ASN A 195 -14.53 10.60 17.78
C ASN A 195 -14.55 12.01 17.16
N SER A 196 -14.87 13.02 17.97
CA SER A 196 -14.93 14.42 17.50
C SER A 196 -13.59 14.91 16.93
N HIS A 197 -12.47 14.39 17.43
CA HIS A 197 -11.15 14.78 16.99
C HIS A 197 -10.87 14.37 15.54
N LEU A 198 -11.32 13.18 15.12
CA LEU A 198 -11.19 12.74 13.73
C LEU A 198 -11.86 13.72 12.76
N PHE A 199 -13.09 14.16 13.06
CA PHE A 199 -13.80 15.11 12.19
C PHE A 199 -13.14 16.49 12.16
N GLU A 200 -12.57 16.94 13.28
CA GLU A 200 -11.77 18.17 13.32
C GLU A 200 -10.54 18.06 12.41
N VAL A 201 -9.80 16.94 12.48
CA VAL A 201 -8.63 16.69 11.64
C VAL A 201 -9.03 16.64 10.16
N VAL A 202 -10.15 16.00 9.82
CA VAL A 202 -10.69 15.96 8.44
C VAL A 202 -10.99 17.37 7.91
N GLU A 203 -11.64 18.23 8.69
CA GLU A 203 -11.93 19.61 8.25
C GLU A 203 -10.64 20.46 8.15
N ASN A 204 -9.69 20.28 9.08
CA ASN A 204 -8.40 20.95 9.03
C ASN A 204 -7.60 20.56 7.77
N GLU A 205 -7.61 19.28 7.41
CA GLU A 205 -6.97 18.78 6.19
C GLU A 205 -7.60 19.40 4.94
N LEU A 206 -8.94 19.44 4.86
CA LEU A 206 -9.63 20.08 3.74
C LEU A 206 -9.20 21.55 3.58
N ASN A 207 -9.21 22.31 4.68
CA ASN A 207 -8.83 23.72 4.64
C ASN A 207 -7.36 23.90 4.20
N PHE A 208 -6.46 23.06 4.72
CA PHE A 208 -5.06 23.06 4.31
C PHE A 208 -4.90 22.78 2.81
N LEU A 209 -5.60 21.77 2.28
CA LEU A 209 -5.55 21.43 0.86
C LEU A 209 -6.08 22.56 -0.03
N ILE A 210 -7.16 23.24 0.38
CA ILE A 210 -7.70 24.41 -0.33
C ILE A 210 -6.67 25.54 -0.42
N ASP A 211 -6.03 25.86 0.70
CA ASP A 211 -5.04 26.94 0.78
C ASP A 211 -3.79 26.63 -0.04
N MET A 212 -3.34 25.37 -0.03
CA MET A 212 -2.10 24.96 -0.67
C MET A 212 -2.25 24.66 -2.16
N ALA A 213 -3.37 24.07 -2.60
CA ALA A 213 -3.57 23.68 -4.00
C ALA A 213 -3.46 24.86 -4.96
N SER A 214 -3.87 26.06 -4.54
CA SER A 214 -3.75 27.29 -5.33
C SER A 214 -2.30 27.65 -5.71
N ASN A 215 -1.32 27.15 -4.95
CA ASN A 215 0.12 27.41 -5.16
C ASN A 215 0.90 26.15 -5.58
N ASP A 216 0.24 24.99 -5.67
CA ASP A 216 0.86 23.68 -5.86
C ASP A 216 0.43 23.04 -7.19
N ASN A 217 0.60 23.76 -8.30
CA ASN A 217 0.24 23.26 -9.63
C ASN A 217 0.99 21.94 -9.91
N ASP A 218 0.24 20.85 -10.05
CA ASP A 218 0.72 19.47 -10.25
C ASP A 218 1.53 18.84 -9.10
N GLY A 219 1.57 19.44 -7.91
CA GLY A 219 2.19 18.84 -6.74
C GLY A 219 1.26 17.97 -5.90
N PRO A 220 1.72 17.44 -4.75
CA PRO A 220 1.00 16.44 -3.97
C PRO A 220 -0.35 16.92 -3.44
N TYR A 221 -0.53 18.21 -3.17
CA TYR A 221 -1.79 18.75 -2.64
C TYR A 221 -2.85 18.81 -3.75
N SER A 222 -2.48 19.34 -4.92
CA SER A 222 -3.37 19.33 -6.09
C SER A 222 -3.67 17.91 -6.57
N GLN A 223 -2.68 17.00 -6.54
CA GLN A 223 -2.91 15.59 -6.89
C GLN A 223 -3.83 14.89 -5.90
N THR A 224 -3.80 15.23 -4.60
CA THR A 224 -4.78 14.71 -3.63
C THR A 224 -6.20 15.09 -4.05
N ILE A 225 -6.42 16.34 -4.47
CA ILE A 225 -7.73 16.81 -4.95
C ILE A 225 -8.14 16.13 -6.26
N TYR A 226 -7.22 16.01 -7.23
CA TYR A 226 -7.52 15.39 -8.52
C TYR A 226 -7.78 13.88 -8.42
N TYR A 227 -7.14 13.20 -7.47
CA TYR A 227 -7.31 11.76 -7.25
C TYR A 227 -8.32 11.42 -6.15
N ALA A 228 -9.07 12.40 -5.64
CA ALA A 228 -9.99 12.18 -4.52
C ALA A 228 -10.98 11.03 -4.76
N ASN A 229 -11.60 10.97 -5.95
CA ASN A 229 -12.50 9.87 -6.31
C ASN A 229 -11.78 8.50 -6.31
N VAL A 230 -10.58 8.43 -6.89
CA VAL A 230 -9.77 7.19 -6.94
C VAL A 230 -9.36 6.75 -5.53
N PHE A 231 -8.89 7.68 -4.70
CA PHE A 231 -8.50 7.39 -3.32
C PHE A 231 -9.70 6.93 -2.48
N LEU A 232 -10.86 7.58 -2.63
CA LEU A 232 -12.10 7.17 -1.96
C LEU A 232 -12.50 5.75 -2.37
N SER A 233 -12.61 5.50 -3.68
CA SER A 233 -13.04 4.20 -4.21
C SER A 233 -12.09 3.08 -3.77
N LYS A 234 -10.77 3.33 -3.82
CA LYS A 234 -9.78 2.36 -3.38
C LYS A 234 -9.73 2.16 -1.86
N ALA A 235 -9.91 3.20 -1.07
CA ALA A 235 -10.01 3.05 0.38
C ALA A 235 -11.25 2.24 0.79
N ILE A 236 -12.38 2.42 0.10
CA ILE A 236 -13.59 1.59 0.27
C ILE A 236 -13.33 0.14 -0.15
N GLU A 237 -12.73 -0.10 -1.32
CA GLU A 237 -12.38 -1.45 -1.78
C GLU A 237 -11.49 -2.16 -0.75
N MET A 238 -10.47 -1.48 -0.22
CA MET A 238 -9.60 -2.01 0.82
C MET A 238 -10.37 -2.30 2.11
N LYS A 239 -11.23 -1.38 2.60
CA LYS A 239 -12.05 -1.58 3.81
C LYS A 239 -12.94 -2.82 3.70
N LEU A 240 -13.53 -3.06 2.53
CA LEU A 240 -14.39 -4.23 2.29
C LEU A 240 -13.61 -5.54 2.15
N LYS A 241 -12.35 -5.49 1.72
CA LYS A 241 -11.53 -6.66 1.43
C LYS A 241 -10.71 -7.15 2.62
N ILE A 242 -10.31 -6.25 3.52
CA ILE A 242 -9.49 -6.57 4.69
C ILE A 242 -10.35 -7.27 5.75
N ASP A 243 -9.94 -8.47 6.14
CA ASP A 243 -10.53 -9.24 7.23
C ASP A 243 -9.50 -9.30 8.36
N ILE A 244 -9.70 -8.52 9.44
CA ILE A 244 -8.70 -8.36 10.52
C ILE A 244 -8.34 -9.68 11.23
N GLU A 245 -9.24 -10.67 11.22
CA GLU A 245 -9.01 -11.98 11.84
C GLU A 245 -8.09 -12.86 10.98
N LYS A 246 -8.07 -12.64 9.66
CA LYS A 246 -7.23 -13.38 8.70
C LYS A 246 -5.97 -12.63 8.32
N ASN A 247 -6.07 -11.31 8.24
CA ASN A 247 -5.05 -10.39 7.78
C ASN A 247 -4.74 -9.46 8.97
N SER A 248 -3.81 -9.87 9.83
CA SER A 248 -3.50 -9.14 11.06
C SER A 248 -2.77 -7.83 10.81
N ARG A 249 -2.07 -7.71 9.68
CA ARG A 249 -1.30 -6.53 9.32
C ARG A 249 -1.38 -6.18 7.83
N ILE A 250 -1.20 -4.90 7.55
CA ILE A 250 -1.12 -4.30 6.21
C ILE A 250 0.28 -3.74 6.01
N VAL A 251 0.89 -4.03 4.87
CA VAL A 251 2.25 -3.57 4.53
C VAL A 251 2.17 -2.55 3.40
N ILE A 252 2.57 -1.32 3.69
CA ILE A 252 2.82 -0.26 2.71
C ILE A 252 4.29 -0.35 2.32
N VAL A 253 4.56 -0.71 1.08
CA VAL A 253 5.89 -0.61 0.47
C VAL A 253 5.96 0.72 -0.25
N ASP A 254 6.87 1.60 0.18
CA ASP A 254 7.13 2.90 -0.43
C ASP A 254 8.63 2.97 -0.76
N SER A 255 8.96 2.92 -2.05
CA SER A 255 10.36 2.88 -2.55
C SER A 255 10.68 4.14 -3.36
N TYR A 256 11.87 4.71 -3.23
CA TYR A 256 12.29 5.98 -3.88
C TYR A 256 13.22 5.82 -5.10
#